data_AF-A0A3C1S5V9-F1
#
_entry.id   AF-A0A3C1S5V9-F1
#
_cell.length_a   1.000
_cell.length_b   1.000
_cell.length_c   1.000
_cell.angle_alpha   90.00
_cell.angle_beta   90.00
_cell.angle_gamma   90.00
#
_symmetry.space_group_name_H-M   'P 1'
#
loop_
_entity.id
_entity.type
_entity.pdbx_description
1 polymer ?
#
loop_
_entity_poly.entity_id
_entity_poly.type
_entity_poly.pdbx_seq_one_letter_code
_entity_poly.pdbx_strand_id
1 'polypeptide(L)' 'MAKVVRKVSINEQPSDFEYWQTQSYEDRLTALEEIRLEYHGWTYETQPRLQRVCTIVKRK' A
#
# COMPACT_ATOMS: atom_id res chain seq x y z
N MET A 1 10.04 -18.97 -2.95
CA MET A 1 10.77 -17.74 -3.33
C MET A 1 11.60 -17.31 -2.13
N ALA A 2 12.90 -17.03 -2.30
CA ALA A 2 13.75 -16.59 -1.19
C ALA A 2 13.51 -15.09 -0.93
N LYS A 3 13.31 -14.71 0.34
CA LYS A 3 13.17 -13.31 0.74
C LYS A 3 14.55 -12.64 0.65
N VAL A 4 14.76 -11.79 -0.36
CA VAL A 4 15.99 -11.01 -0.50
C VAL A 4 15.85 -9.74 0.35
N VAL A 5 16.81 -9.50 1.23
CA VAL A 5 16.84 -8.30 2.08
C VAL A 5 18.17 -7.57 1.88
N ARG A 6 18.11 -6.24 1.84
CA ARG A 6 19.30 -5.38 1.80
C ARG A 6 19.56 -4.87 3.22
N LYS A 7 20.74 -5.15 3.77
CA LYS A 7 21.18 -4.58 5.04
C LYS A 7 21.83 -3.22 4.78
N VAL A 8 21.40 -2.20 5.50
CA VAL A 8 21.98 -0.84 5.45
C VAL A 8 22.34 -0.38 6.85
N SER A 9 23.35 0.50 6.95
CA SER A 9 23.68 1.18 8.21
C SER A 9 22.56 2.15 8.57
N ILE A 10 22.30 2.36 9.86
CA ILE A 10 21.24 3.28 10.34
C ILE A 10 21.45 4.72 9.85
N ASN A 11 22.73 5.13 9.71
CA ASN A 11 23.10 6.45 9.23
C ASN A 11 23.04 6.59 7.70
N GLU A 12 22.87 5.47 7.00
CA GLU A 12 22.80 5.40 5.53
C GLU A 12 21.42 4.91 5.07
N GLN A 13 20.42 4.97 5.95
CA GLN A 13 19.08 4.51 5.62
C GLN A 13 18.51 5.39 4.51
N PRO A 14 18.16 4.80 3.34
CA PRO A 14 17.54 5.55 2.26
C PRO A 14 16.16 6.04 2.70
N SER A 15 15.67 7.09 2.03
CA SER A 15 14.35 7.62 2.37
C SER A 15 13.27 6.60 2.02
N ASP A 16 12.31 6.37 2.93
CA ASP A 16 11.13 5.56 2.63
C ASP A 16 10.39 6.07 1.38
N PHE A 17 10.47 7.38 1.11
CA PHE A 17 9.92 7.99 -0.09
C PHE A 17 10.58 7.48 -1.37
N GLU A 18 11.91 7.30 -1.38
CA GLU A 18 12.63 6.73 -2.51
C GLU A 18 12.21 5.28 -2.75
N TYR A 19 12.04 4.51 -1.68
CA TYR A 19 11.52 3.15 -1.78
C TYR A 19 10.11 3.12 -2.40
N TRP A 20 9.18 3.92 -1.89
CA TRP A 20 7.80 3.96 -2.38
C TRP A 20 7.67 4.47 -3.81
N GLN A 21 8.61 5.30 -4.29
CA GLN A 21 8.66 5.70 -5.70
C GLN A 21 8.98 4.54 -6.65
N THR A 22 9.69 3.51 -6.18
CA THR A 22 10.02 2.32 -6.98
C THR A 22 8.91 1.26 -7.00
N GLN A 23 7.93 1.37 -6.10
CA GLN A 23 6.83 0.40 -6.00
C GLN A 23 5.74 0.66 -7.05
N SER A 24 5.04 -0.40 -7.46
CA SER A 24 3.90 -0.27 -8.36
C SER A 24 2.76 0.54 -7.71
N TYR A 25 1.90 1.12 -8.53
CA TYR A 25 0.71 1.82 -8.01
C TYR A 25 -0.21 0.89 -7.20
N GLU A 26 -0.30 -0.38 -7.60
CA GLU A 26 -1.14 -1.39 -6.94
C GLU A 26 -0.62 -1.73 -5.54
N ASP A 27 0.70 -1.95 -5.41
CA ASP A 27 1.33 -2.27 -4.13
C ASP A 27 1.24 -1.10 -3.16
N ARG A 28 1.44 0.12 -3.66
CA ARG A 28 1.28 1.35 -2.87
C ARG A 28 -0.14 1.51 -2.33
N LEU A 29 -1.14 1.30 -3.17
CA LEU A 29 -2.55 1.40 -2.76
C LEU A 29 -2.93 0.31 -1.77
N THR A 30 -2.38 -0.89 -1.94
CA THR A 30 -2.58 -2.02 -1.02
C THR A 30 -2.01 -1.71 0.36
N ALA A 31 -0.76 -1.26 0.42
CA ALA A 31 -0.14 -0.87 1.69
C ALA A 31 -0.88 0.29 2.38
N LEU A 32 -1.38 1.26 1.60
CA LEU A 32 -2.16 2.36 2.16
C LEU A 32 -3.50 1.90 2.74
N GLU A 33 -4.15 0.93 2.10
CA GLU A 33 -5.37 0.31 2.62
C GLU A 33 -5.10 -0.49 3.90
N GLU A 34 -3.97 -1.19 4.00
CA GLU A 34 -3.54 -1.89 5.22
C GLU A 34 -3.34 -0.91 6.39
N ILE A 35 -2.59 0.17 6.18
CA ILE A 35 -2.37 1.23 7.20
C ILE A 35 -3.71 1.83 7.63
N ARG A 36 -4.62 2.07 6.67
CA ARG A 36 -5.95 2.59 6.95
C ARG A 36 -6.76 1.63 7.82
N LEU A 37 -6.72 0.32 7.53
CA LEU A 37 -7.39 -0.70 8.34
C LEU A 37 -6.82 -0.77 9.76
N GLU A 38 -5.51 -0.70 9.91
CA GLU A 38 -4.83 -0.68 11.21
C GLU A 38 -5.23 0.54 12.05
N TYR A 39 -5.26 1.72 11.42
CA TYR A 39 -5.55 2.97 12.12
C TYR A 39 -7.03 3.14 12.49
N HIS A 40 -7.95 2.77 11.60
CA HIS A 40 -9.38 2.98 11.85
C HIS A 40 -10.01 1.95 12.78
N GLY A 41 -9.36 0.81 13.03
CA GLY A 41 -9.86 -0.23 13.93
C GLY A 41 -11.16 -0.88 13.46
N TRP A 42 -11.47 -2.04 14.04
CA TRP A 42 -12.70 -2.80 13.81
C TRP A 42 -13.94 -2.09 14.38
N THR A 43 -14.34 -0.96 13.81
CA THR A 43 -15.70 -0.48 14.00
C THR A 43 -16.60 -1.30 13.09
N TYR A 44 -17.59 -2.00 13.68
CA TYR A 44 -18.55 -2.87 12.99
C TYR A 44 -19.45 -2.13 11.98
N GLU A 45 -19.25 -0.83 11.82
CA GLU A 45 -20.00 0.02 10.93
C GLU A 45 -19.27 0.12 9.59
N THR A 46 -19.98 -0.31 8.54
CA THR A 46 -19.63 -0.23 7.10
C THR A 46 -18.17 0.08 6.83
N GLN A 47 -17.34 -0.96 6.65
CA GLN A 47 -15.91 -0.83 6.39
C GLN A 47 -15.67 0.32 5.39
N PRO A 48 -15.13 1.48 5.84
CA PRO A 48 -14.77 2.53 4.91
C PRO A 48 -13.76 1.89 3.95
N ARG A 49 -13.73 2.30 2.69
CA ARG A 49 -12.74 1.85 1.69
C ARG A 49 -12.33 3.07 0.88
N LEU A 50 -11.12 3.04 0.34
CA LEU A 50 -10.73 4.07 -0.63
C LEU A 50 -11.64 4.00 -1.85
N GLN A 51 -12.08 5.16 -2.33
CA GLN A 51 -12.84 5.26 -3.56
C GLN A 51 -11.98 4.75 -4.73
N ARG A 52 -12.50 3.78 -5.48
CA ARG A 52 -11.82 3.23 -6.66
C ARG A 52 -12.40 3.85 -7.93
N VAL A 53 -11.52 4.23 -8.86
CA VAL A 53 -11.93 4.59 -10.22
C VAL A 53 -11.84 3.32 -11.07
N CYS A 54 -13.00 2.72 -11.36
CA CYS A 54 -13.07 1.50 -12.16
C CYS A 54 -13.35 1.85 -13.62
N THR A 55 -12.64 1.21 -14.55
CA THR A 55 -12.99 1.26 -15.98
C THR A 55 -13.96 0.12 -16.31
N ILE A 56 -15.10 0.43 -16.92
CA ILE A 56 -16.09 -0.59 -17.33
C ILE A 56 -15.61 -1.23 -18.65
N VAL A 57 -15.15 -2.48 -18.58
CA VAL A 57 -14.58 -3.20 -19.74
C VAL A 57 -15.61 -3.85 -20.67
N LYS A 58 -16.87 -3.99 -20.24
CA LYS A 58 -17.99 -4.48 -21.05
C LYS A 58 -19.28 -3.75 -20.68
N ARG A 59 -19.96 -3.21 -21.68
CA ARG A 59 -21.35 -2.76 -21.60
C ARG A 59 -22.17 -3.64 -22.55
N LYS A 60 -23.34 -4.09 -22.10
CA LYS A 60 -24.31 -4.82 -22.92
C LYS A 60 -24.87 -3.90 -24.01
#